data_AF-A0A6L8EPG1-F1
#
_entry.id   AF-A0A6L8EPG1-F1
#
_cell.length_a   1.000
_cell.length_b   1.000
_cell.length_c   1.000
_cell.angle_alpha   90.00
_cell.angle_beta   90.00
_cell.angle_gamma   90.00
#
_symmetry.space_group_name_H-M   'P 1'
#
loop_
_entity.id
_entity.type
_entity.pdbx_description
1 polymer ?
#
loop_
_entity_poly.entity_id
_entity_poly.type
_entity_poly.pdbx_seq_one_letter_code
_entity_poly.pdbx_strand_id
1 'polypeptide(L)'
;MRHFGTYGPVNKIDNYVVARNEDLADFIRRIKLGRYIVLFAPRQTGKTTFFQNALNVLIEETPNFFPIQLNFEAYQNLTQDAFYLNLAEELIEAINQVLQKRGHPLSQDLTNLLENPGITDHLAMRRFFVKLPRLLGYGQSNCPKIVLIIDEFDGIPRAVVSDFLHILRRIYLTERQTRAPYSLAIVGVKNITQLDYDLSISPFNIQDDFTLPNFTLEQVDELLAQYTEETGQQVAPEVIKALHKQTGGQPFLINRFAQILTEELDIPKTEMIQIGHFFSAYEKLLVERNTNISHLITNIRRDPRFEKTLMRIAFHGSRLNFTLRNEVISELATYGIIGPDEHGMCQILSPIYLHCIIQAFKPLINGLEDEYLPEDGPIDFTGYIKPTGEIQMNTLLENFKDFIARAGFRILQVPDTPQEFVGQYLLFAYLDEFVKIVQATMRLEVQTGRGRADTVITHNLQHYIIETKIWRSEQTYQAGKQQLTAYLKLEQETQGYYIVFDHRQHPNPKVETQVLDGCTIHSYVIPVLQDTPSISAVSG
;
A
#
# COMPACT_ATOMS: atom_id res chain seq x y z
N MET A 1 25.79 4.69 -13.96
CA MET A 1 25.43 3.77 -12.87
C MET A 1 23.92 3.80 -12.76
N ARG A 2 23.27 2.63 -12.66
CA ARG A 2 21.82 2.55 -12.47
C ARG A 2 21.44 3.11 -11.10
N HIS A 3 20.19 3.52 -10.94
CA HIS A 3 19.65 4.06 -9.69
C HIS A 3 18.28 3.45 -9.35
N PHE A 4 17.88 3.51 -8.08
CA PHE A 4 16.56 3.03 -7.66
C PHE A 4 15.46 3.99 -8.13
N GLY A 5 14.46 3.46 -8.84
CA GLY A 5 13.41 4.27 -9.46
C GLY A 5 12.21 4.47 -8.54
N THR A 6 11.97 5.71 -8.10
CA THR A 6 10.78 6.11 -7.32
C THR A 6 9.73 6.85 -8.15
N TYR A 7 10.09 7.23 -9.37
CA TYR A 7 9.22 7.90 -10.35
C TYR A 7 9.14 7.05 -11.63
N GLY A 8 7.96 7.00 -12.24
CA GLY A 8 7.73 6.23 -13.46
C GLY A 8 8.03 7.03 -14.74
N PRO A 9 8.29 6.34 -15.87
CA PRO A 9 8.51 4.90 -15.98
C PRO A 9 9.93 4.48 -15.54
N VAL A 10 10.03 3.36 -14.84
CA VAL A 10 11.31 2.74 -14.45
C VAL A 10 11.77 1.80 -15.57
N ASN A 11 13.02 1.91 -16.02
CA ASN A 11 13.55 1.12 -17.13
C ASN A 11 14.89 0.44 -16.79
N LYS A 12 15.20 -0.69 -17.43
CA LYS A 12 16.38 -1.52 -17.10
C LYS A 12 17.73 -0.87 -17.45
N ILE A 13 17.74 0.14 -18.33
CA ILE A 13 18.96 0.84 -18.75
C ILE A 13 19.41 1.77 -17.63
N ASP A 14 18.47 2.54 -17.06
CA ASP A 14 18.77 3.56 -16.07
C ASP A 14 18.53 3.10 -14.63
N ASN A 15 17.75 2.04 -14.42
CA ASN A 15 17.28 1.63 -13.10
C ASN A 15 17.50 0.16 -12.76
N TYR A 16 17.55 -0.11 -11.46
CA TYR A 16 17.35 -1.45 -10.91
C TYR A 16 15.86 -1.81 -11.00
N VAL A 17 15.55 -3.01 -11.52
CA VAL A 17 14.16 -3.42 -11.82
C VAL A 17 13.92 -4.86 -11.41
N VAL A 18 12.81 -5.12 -10.73
CA VAL A 18 12.30 -6.48 -10.50
C VAL A 18 11.61 -6.98 -11.76
N ALA A 19 12.02 -8.13 -12.28
CA ALA A 19 11.55 -8.63 -13.56
C ALA A 19 10.08 -9.09 -13.58
N ARG A 20 9.55 -9.55 -12.42
CA ARG A 20 8.18 -10.06 -12.25
C ARG A 20 7.81 -11.13 -13.29
N ASN A 21 8.73 -12.07 -13.53
CA ASN A 21 8.62 -13.06 -14.62
C ASN A 21 7.34 -13.91 -14.53
N GLU A 22 6.92 -14.30 -13.33
CA GLU A 22 5.69 -15.10 -13.14
C GLU A 22 4.42 -14.30 -13.47
N ASP A 23 4.30 -13.08 -12.95
CA ASP A 23 3.19 -12.16 -13.25
C ASP A 23 3.11 -11.91 -14.76
N LEU A 24 4.27 -11.67 -15.39
CA LEU A 24 4.38 -11.39 -16.82
C LEU A 24 3.96 -12.62 -17.65
N ALA A 25 4.42 -13.81 -17.27
CA ALA A 25 4.05 -15.05 -17.93
C ALA A 25 2.54 -15.32 -17.84
N ASP A 26 1.92 -15.09 -16.68
CA ASP A 26 0.47 -15.24 -16.51
C ASP A 26 -0.31 -14.22 -17.37
N PHE A 27 0.13 -12.95 -17.35
CA PHE A 27 -0.49 -11.90 -18.16
C PHE A 27 -0.45 -12.22 -19.66
N ILE A 28 0.73 -12.61 -20.18
CA ILE A 28 0.89 -13.02 -21.58
C ILE A 28 0.06 -14.27 -21.90
N ARG A 29 -0.05 -15.23 -20.97
CA ARG A 29 -0.92 -16.40 -21.12
C ARG A 29 -2.39 -16.00 -21.25
N ARG A 30 -2.90 -15.08 -20.42
CA ARG A 30 -4.28 -14.56 -20.50
C ARG A 30 -4.52 -13.82 -21.83
N ILE A 31 -3.55 -13.05 -22.31
CA ILE A 31 -3.61 -12.42 -23.64
C ILE A 31 -3.71 -13.48 -24.74
N LYS A 32 -2.87 -14.52 -24.70
CA LYS A 32 -2.91 -15.62 -25.67
C LYS A 32 -4.26 -16.34 -25.67
N LEU A 33 -4.92 -16.43 -24.51
CA LEU A 33 -6.28 -16.95 -24.34
C LEU A 33 -7.40 -16.00 -24.84
N GLY A 34 -7.08 -14.78 -25.25
CA GLY A 34 -8.06 -13.80 -25.74
C GLY A 34 -8.96 -13.27 -24.63
N ARG A 35 -8.43 -13.15 -23.41
CA ARG A 35 -9.13 -12.60 -22.25
C ARG A 35 -9.15 -11.08 -22.31
N TYR A 36 -10.16 -10.48 -21.68
CA TYR A 36 -10.26 -9.05 -21.47
C TYR A 36 -9.86 -8.81 -20.01
N ILE A 37 -8.61 -8.39 -19.83
CA ILE A 37 -7.91 -8.32 -18.57
C ILE A 37 -8.13 -6.93 -17.98
N VAL A 38 -8.40 -6.86 -16.69
CA VAL A 38 -8.53 -5.59 -15.98
C VAL A 38 -7.58 -5.60 -14.80
N LEU A 39 -6.68 -4.63 -14.76
CA LEU A 39 -5.77 -4.41 -13.64
C LEU A 39 -6.15 -3.12 -12.92
N PHE A 40 -6.69 -3.28 -11.71
CA PHE A 40 -6.76 -2.21 -10.73
C PHE A 40 -5.60 -2.39 -9.76
N ALA A 41 -4.70 -1.43 -9.73
CA ALA A 41 -3.72 -1.39 -8.66
C ALA A 41 -3.50 0.05 -8.18
N PRO A 42 -3.15 0.23 -6.90
CA PRO A 42 -2.79 1.52 -6.34
C PRO A 42 -1.74 2.26 -7.18
N ARG A 43 -1.64 3.57 -7.00
CA ARG A 43 -0.57 4.36 -7.61
C ARG A 43 0.81 3.83 -7.17
N GLN A 44 1.78 3.92 -8.07
CA GLN A 44 3.19 3.56 -7.81
C GLN A 44 3.43 2.08 -7.42
N THR A 45 2.64 1.15 -7.96
CA THR A 45 2.87 -0.31 -7.82
C THR A 45 3.72 -0.91 -8.95
N GLY A 46 4.24 -0.09 -9.87
CA GLY A 46 5.05 -0.55 -11.02
C GLY A 46 4.24 -0.97 -12.26
N LYS A 47 2.95 -0.60 -12.34
CA LYS A 47 2.06 -0.94 -13.47
C LYS A 47 2.65 -0.56 -14.83
N THR A 48 3.06 0.69 -15.01
CA THR A 48 3.58 1.21 -16.29
C THR A 48 4.80 0.42 -16.75
N THR A 49 5.76 0.17 -15.85
CA THR A 49 6.94 -0.67 -16.14
C THR A 49 6.54 -2.11 -16.48
N PHE A 50 5.57 -2.69 -15.77
CA PHE A 50 5.06 -4.03 -16.07
C PHE A 50 4.46 -4.13 -17.48
N PHE A 51 3.62 -3.17 -17.88
CA PHE A 51 3.00 -3.18 -19.21
C PHE A 51 3.98 -2.87 -20.33
N GLN A 52 4.97 -2.00 -20.11
CA GLN A 52 6.06 -1.79 -21.07
C GLN A 52 6.84 -3.08 -21.32
N ASN A 53 7.16 -3.84 -20.28
CA ASN A 53 7.79 -5.16 -20.43
C ASN A 53 6.88 -6.13 -21.20
N ALA A 54 5.58 -6.17 -20.89
CA ALA A 54 4.62 -7.00 -21.61
C ALA A 54 4.50 -6.61 -23.09
N LEU A 55 4.52 -5.32 -23.41
CA LEU A 55 4.51 -4.81 -24.79
C LEU A 55 5.74 -5.25 -25.55
N ASN A 56 6.94 -5.14 -24.96
CA ASN A 56 8.18 -5.59 -25.59
C ASN A 56 8.13 -7.09 -25.90
N VAL A 57 7.71 -7.92 -24.93
CA VAL A 57 7.52 -9.37 -25.15
C VAL A 57 6.50 -9.63 -26.27
N LEU A 58 5.38 -8.89 -26.32
CA LEU A 58 4.37 -9.08 -27.36
C LEU A 58 4.89 -8.69 -28.75
N ILE A 59 5.66 -7.61 -28.84
CA ILE A 59 6.22 -7.10 -30.09
C ILE A 59 7.30 -8.06 -30.62
N GLU A 60 8.24 -8.45 -29.77
CA GLU A 60 9.49 -9.14 -30.13
C GLU A 60 9.33 -10.66 -30.18
N GLU A 61 8.61 -11.25 -29.22
CA GLU A 61 8.55 -12.71 -29.05
C GLU A 61 7.25 -13.34 -29.58
N THR A 62 6.24 -12.53 -29.92
CA THR A 62 4.93 -13.05 -30.37
C THR A 62 4.45 -12.43 -31.70
N PRO A 63 4.98 -12.87 -32.85
CA PRO A 63 4.72 -12.25 -34.15
C PRO A 63 3.24 -12.28 -34.58
N ASN A 64 2.48 -13.27 -34.12
CA ASN A 64 1.05 -13.42 -34.42
C ASN A 64 0.14 -12.44 -33.67
N PHE A 65 0.65 -11.70 -32.69
CA PHE A 65 -0.09 -10.69 -31.94
C PHE A 65 0.36 -9.31 -32.37
N PHE A 66 -0.56 -8.35 -32.46
CA PHE A 66 -0.27 -6.96 -32.82
C PHE A 66 -0.72 -6.08 -31.66
N PRO A 67 0.19 -5.72 -30.73
CA PRO A 67 -0.16 -4.92 -29.57
C PRO A 67 -0.30 -3.44 -29.94
N ILE A 68 -1.32 -2.78 -29.41
CA ILE A 68 -1.57 -1.35 -29.54
C ILE A 68 -1.68 -0.82 -28.12
N GLN A 69 -0.82 0.12 -27.75
CA GLN A 69 -0.86 0.80 -26.45
C GLN A 69 -1.55 2.16 -26.63
N LEU A 70 -2.45 2.49 -25.71
CA LEU A 70 -3.10 3.78 -25.58
C LEU A 70 -2.96 4.27 -24.13
N ASN A 71 -2.96 5.58 -23.92
CA ASN A 71 -2.93 6.23 -22.61
C ASN A 71 -3.94 7.39 -22.57
N PHE A 72 -4.86 7.35 -21.60
CA PHE A 72 -5.94 8.35 -21.50
C PHE A 72 -5.75 9.40 -20.39
N GLU A 73 -4.55 9.59 -19.86
CA GLU A 73 -4.29 10.55 -18.77
C GLU A 73 -4.77 11.99 -19.12
N ALA A 74 -4.59 12.41 -20.37
CA ALA A 74 -4.96 13.76 -20.84
C ALA A 74 -6.42 13.92 -21.31
N TYR A 75 -7.27 12.88 -21.20
CA TYR A 75 -8.57 12.84 -21.89
C TYR A 75 -9.76 13.26 -21.03
N GLN A 76 -9.59 13.41 -19.71
CA GLN A 76 -10.68 13.46 -18.72
C GLN A 76 -11.76 14.51 -18.99
N ASN A 77 -11.38 15.67 -19.54
CA ASN A 77 -12.26 16.82 -19.74
C ASN A 77 -12.67 17.04 -21.21
N LEU A 78 -12.43 16.06 -22.09
CA LEU A 78 -12.79 16.17 -23.50
C LEU A 78 -14.28 15.98 -23.74
N THR A 79 -14.81 16.67 -24.76
CA THR A 79 -16.11 16.34 -25.33
C THR A 79 -16.04 14.99 -26.06
N GLN A 80 -17.19 14.37 -26.32
CA GLN A 80 -17.25 13.10 -27.04
C GLN A 80 -16.57 13.15 -28.41
N ASP A 81 -16.84 14.19 -29.20
CA ASP A 81 -16.23 14.34 -30.53
C ASP A 81 -14.71 14.53 -30.44
N ALA A 82 -14.25 15.35 -29.48
CA ALA A 82 -12.81 15.55 -29.26
C ALA A 82 -12.14 14.26 -28.78
N PHE A 83 -12.79 13.47 -27.93
CA PHE A 83 -12.28 12.18 -27.48
C PHE A 83 -12.02 11.24 -28.66
N TYR A 84 -12.99 11.04 -29.54
CA TYR A 84 -12.83 10.11 -30.66
C TYR A 84 -11.84 10.60 -31.72
N LEU A 85 -11.73 11.92 -31.91
CA LEU A 85 -10.71 12.51 -32.76
C LEU A 85 -9.29 12.20 -32.23
N ASN A 86 -9.02 12.51 -30.96
CA ASN A 86 -7.71 12.27 -30.35
C ASN A 86 -7.41 10.75 -30.24
N LEU A 87 -8.41 9.93 -29.92
CA LEU A 87 -8.29 8.48 -29.94
C LEU A 87 -7.85 7.96 -31.32
N ALA A 88 -8.39 8.52 -32.40
CA ALA A 88 -8.02 8.10 -33.74
C ALA A 88 -6.54 8.40 -34.04
N GLU A 89 -6.09 9.60 -33.70
CA GLU A 89 -4.69 10.03 -33.86
C GLU A 89 -3.73 9.14 -33.06
N GLU A 90 -4.02 8.92 -31.78
CA GLU A 90 -3.19 8.09 -30.91
C GLU A 90 -3.16 6.62 -31.37
N LEU A 91 -4.29 6.09 -31.84
CA LEU A 91 -4.37 4.75 -32.39
C LEU A 91 -3.50 4.59 -33.64
N ILE A 92 -3.51 5.58 -34.54
CA ILE A 92 -2.68 5.57 -35.75
C ILE A 92 -1.21 5.64 -35.38
N GLU A 93 -0.84 6.52 -34.44
CA GLU A 93 0.54 6.63 -33.98
C GLU A 93 1.03 5.31 -33.39
N ALA A 94 0.25 4.70 -32.49
CA ALA A 94 0.59 3.41 -31.88
C ALA A 94 0.71 2.28 -32.92
N ILE A 95 -0.18 2.23 -33.92
CA ILE A 95 -0.09 1.26 -35.03
C ILE A 95 1.20 1.49 -35.83
N ASN A 96 1.53 2.74 -36.18
CA ASN A 96 2.73 3.07 -36.94
C ASN A 96 4.00 2.69 -36.19
N GLN A 97 4.07 2.92 -34.87
CA GLN A 97 5.22 2.52 -34.05
C GLN A 97 5.45 0.99 -34.12
N VAL A 98 4.39 0.19 -34.06
CA VAL A 98 4.49 -1.28 -34.13
C VAL A 98 4.89 -1.74 -35.53
N LEU A 99 4.34 -1.13 -36.58
CA LEU A 99 4.70 -1.43 -37.97
C LEU A 99 6.18 -1.12 -38.24
N GLN A 100 6.67 0.03 -37.77
CA GLN A 100 8.07 0.44 -37.89
C GLN A 100 9.00 -0.55 -37.17
N LYS A 101 8.70 -0.90 -35.90
CA LYS A 101 9.50 -1.88 -35.13
C LYS A 101 9.56 -3.25 -35.81
N ARG A 102 8.48 -3.65 -36.51
CA ARG A 102 8.41 -4.94 -37.22
C ARG A 102 8.93 -4.90 -38.66
N GLY A 103 9.31 -3.72 -39.17
CA GLY A 103 9.68 -3.56 -40.58
C GLY A 103 8.57 -3.96 -41.54
N HIS A 104 7.31 -3.79 -41.14
CA HIS A 104 6.16 -4.29 -41.89
C HIS A 104 5.84 -3.35 -43.06
N PRO A 105 5.73 -3.83 -44.31
CA PRO A 105 5.40 -2.96 -45.43
C PRO A 105 3.99 -2.36 -45.28
N LEU A 106 3.74 -1.21 -45.90
CA LEU A 106 2.41 -0.59 -45.93
C LEU A 106 1.76 -0.91 -47.28
N SER A 107 0.62 -1.61 -47.29
CA SER A 107 -0.21 -1.66 -48.50
C SER A 107 -0.93 -0.33 -48.69
N GLN A 108 -1.29 -0.01 -49.94
CA GLN A 108 -2.07 1.20 -50.24
C GLN A 108 -3.38 1.26 -49.44
N ASP A 109 -4.07 0.12 -49.28
CA ASP A 109 -5.32 0.05 -48.52
C ASP A 109 -5.12 0.30 -47.02
N LEU A 110 -3.99 -0.16 -46.45
CA LEU A 110 -3.64 0.12 -45.06
C LEU A 110 -3.27 1.59 -44.89
N THR A 111 -2.48 2.17 -45.80
CA THR A 111 -2.17 3.60 -45.81
C THR A 111 -3.44 4.45 -45.85
N ASN A 112 -4.37 4.14 -46.76
CA ASN A 112 -5.64 4.86 -46.88
C ASN A 112 -6.48 4.78 -45.58
N LEU A 113 -6.49 3.62 -44.89
CA LEU A 113 -7.19 3.46 -43.62
C LEU A 113 -6.52 4.29 -42.51
N LEU A 114 -5.19 4.38 -42.49
CA LEU A 114 -4.45 5.13 -41.48
C LEU A 114 -4.52 6.65 -41.71
N GLU A 115 -4.58 7.11 -42.96
CA GLU A 115 -4.79 8.53 -43.28
C GLU A 115 -6.22 8.99 -42.99
N ASN A 116 -7.20 8.10 -43.17
CA ASN A 116 -8.62 8.38 -42.95
C ASN A 116 -9.27 7.27 -42.10
N PRO A 117 -9.01 7.23 -40.78
CA PRO A 117 -9.48 6.16 -39.90
C PRO A 117 -11.00 6.15 -39.75
N GLY A 118 -11.65 7.32 -39.92
CA GLY A 118 -13.10 7.48 -39.83
C GLY A 118 -13.67 7.12 -38.46
N ILE A 119 -12.88 7.23 -37.39
CA ILE A 119 -13.30 6.94 -36.01
C ILE A 119 -13.96 8.19 -35.44
N THR A 120 -15.27 8.32 -35.62
CA THR A 120 -16.08 9.45 -35.12
C THR A 120 -16.85 9.12 -33.84
N ASP A 121 -17.04 7.84 -33.55
CA ASP A 121 -17.82 7.33 -32.43
C ASP A 121 -17.44 5.86 -32.12
N HIS A 122 -18.03 5.28 -31.06
CA HIS A 122 -17.78 3.89 -30.65
C HIS A 122 -18.11 2.86 -31.76
N LEU A 123 -19.15 3.09 -32.57
CA LEU A 123 -19.51 2.17 -33.66
C LEU A 123 -18.50 2.25 -34.81
N ALA A 124 -18.02 3.45 -35.10
CA ALA A 124 -16.98 3.71 -36.07
C ALA A 124 -15.65 3.07 -35.67
N MET A 125 -15.28 3.19 -34.38
CA MET A 125 -14.15 2.47 -33.79
C MET A 125 -14.25 0.95 -34.00
N ARG A 126 -15.44 0.36 -33.76
CA ARG A 126 -15.65 -1.07 -34.05
C ARG A 126 -15.46 -1.39 -35.53
N ARG A 127 -15.98 -0.57 -36.45
CA ARG A 127 -15.79 -0.77 -37.90
C ARG A 127 -14.30 -0.72 -38.28
N PHE A 128 -13.54 0.18 -37.66
CA PHE A 128 -12.09 0.25 -37.84
C PHE A 128 -11.40 -1.06 -37.40
N PHE A 129 -11.67 -1.55 -36.18
CA PHE A 129 -11.07 -2.79 -35.69
C PHE A 129 -11.46 -4.04 -36.49
N VAL A 130 -12.63 -4.06 -37.14
CA VAL A 130 -13.00 -5.15 -38.06
C VAL A 130 -12.15 -5.15 -39.34
N LYS A 131 -11.75 -3.98 -39.83
CA LYS A 131 -10.95 -3.83 -41.06
C LYS A 131 -9.46 -4.08 -40.80
N LEU A 132 -8.93 -3.57 -39.69
CA LEU A 132 -7.49 -3.53 -39.40
C LEU A 132 -6.77 -4.90 -39.54
N PRO A 133 -7.20 -6.00 -38.88
CA PRO A 133 -6.49 -7.28 -38.97
C PRO A 133 -6.39 -7.82 -40.40
N ARG A 134 -7.41 -7.59 -41.22
CA ARG A 134 -7.46 -8.07 -42.61
C ARG A 134 -6.43 -7.34 -43.48
N LEU A 135 -6.29 -6.03 -43.27
CA LEU A 135 -5.33 -5.20 -43.98
C LEU A 135 -3.89 -5.47 -43.53
N LEU A 136 -3.68 -5.73 -42.23
CA LEU A 136 -2.38 -6.14 -41.70
C LEU A 136 -1.95 -7.53 -42.20
N GLY A 137 -2.91 -8.46 -42.39
CA GLY A 137 -2.63 -9.82 -42.85
C GLY A 137 -2.51 -10.02 -44.36
N TYR A 138 -2.66 -8.98 -45.18
CA TYR A 138 -2.65 -9.04 -46.66
C TYR A 138 -3.50 -10.16 -47.29
N GLY A 139 -4.62 -10.55 -46.68
CA GLY A 139 -5.43 -11.66 -47.18
C GLY A 139 -4.82 -13.06 -47.05
N GLN A 140 -3.75 -13.22 -46.26
CA GLN A 140 -3.22 -14.53 -45.86
C GLN A 140 -4.18 -15.25 -44.90
N SER A 141 -4.09 -16.59 -44.83
CA SER A 141 -4.95 -17.44 -44.01
C SER A 141 -4.87 -17.19 -42.49
N ASN A 142 -3.91 -16.38 -42.01
CA ASN A 142 -3.71 -16.10 -40.58
C ASN A 142 -3.53 -14.59 -40.34
N CYS A 143 -4.64 -13.89 -40.05
CA CYS A 143 -4.61 -12.47 -39.68
C CYS A 143 -3.97 -12.28 -38.28
N PRO A 144 -3.20 -11.21 -38.07
CA PRO A 144 -2.63 -10.92 -36.76
C PRO A 144 -3.73 -10.63 -35.72
N LYS A 145 -3.51 -11.09 -34.49
CA LYS A 145 -4.42 -10.89 -33.36
C LYS A 145 -4.14 -9.54 -32.70
N ILE A 146 -5.07 -8.60 -32.86
CA ILE A 146 -4.94 -7.27 -32.23
C ILE A 146 -5.08 -7.40 -30.71
N VAL A 147 -4.11 -6.86 -29.98
CA VAL A 147 -4.14 -6.75 -28.51
C VAL A 147 -4.18 -5.27 -28.18
N LEU A 148 -5.19 -4.83 -27.44
CA LEU A 148 -5.29 -3.44 -27.01
C LEU A 148 -4.88 -3.34 -25.54
N ILE A 149 -3.96 -2.44 -25.21
CA ILE A 149 -3.57 -2.13 -23.84
C ILE A 149 -3.89 -0.65 -23.60
N ILE A 150 -4.79 -0.37 -22.67
CA ILE A 150 -5.25 0.97 -22.34
C ILE A 150 -4.75 1.30 -20.94
N ASP A 151 -3.81 2.25 -20.86
CA ASP A 151 -3.33 2.82 -19.61
C ASP A 151 -4.17 4.04 -19.18
N GLU A 152 -4.20 4.33 -17.89
CA GLU A 152 -4.96 5.43 -17.28
C GLU A 152 -6.43 5.50 -17.77
N PHE A 153 -7.11 4.34 -17.77
CA PHE A 153 -8.51 4.21 -18.22
C PHE A 153 -9.48 5.14 -17.47
N ASP A 154 -9.14 5.52 -16.24
CA ASP A 154 -9.91 6.48 -15.43
C ASP A 154 -10.00 7.87 -16.07
N GLY A 155 -9.15 8.16 -17.06
CA GLY A 155 -9.15 9.40 -17.83
C GLY A 155 -10.17 9.47 -18.96
N ILE A 156 -10.94 8.41 -19.25
CA ILE A 156 -12.01 8.50 -20.26
C ILE A 156 -13.15 9.40 -19.73
N PRO A 157 -13.65 10.36 -20.52
CA PRO A 157 -14.80 11.18 -20.13
C PRO A 157 -16.02 10.34 -19.76
N ARG A 158 -16.73 10.77 -18.70
CA ARG A 158 -17.94 10.08 -18.21
C ARG A 158 -19.02 9.91 -19.28
N ALA A 159 -19.13 10.87 -20.20
CA ALA A 159 -20.10 10.83 -21.30
C ALA A 159 -19.77 9.72 -22.34
N VAL A 160 -18.54 9.23 -22.39
CA VAL A 160 -18.05 8.32 -23.44
C VAL A 160 -17.86 6.89 -22.93
N VAL A 161 -17.38 6.74 -21.69
CA VAL A 161 -16.91 5.46 -21.15
C VAL A 161 -17.96 4.35 -21.15
N SER A 162 -19.25 4.66 -20.93
CA SER A 162 -20.32 3.66 -20.95
C SER A 162 -20.46 3.01 -22.33
N ASP A 163 -20.62 3.83 -23.38
CA ASP A 163 -20.72 3.35 -24.77
C ASP A 163 -19.43 2.65 -25.22
N PHE A 164 -18.28 3.14 -24.76
CA PHE A 164 -16.99 2.53 -24.99
C PHE A 164 -16.90 1.11 -24.40
N LEU A 165 -17.34 0.89 -23.15
CA LEU A 165 -17.38 -0.45 -22.54
C LEU A 165 -18.40 -1.37 -23.23
N HIS A 166 -19.57 -0.85 -23.61
CA HIS A 166 -20.58 -1.62 -24.34
C HIS A 166 -20.07 -2.14 -25.69
N ILE A 167 -19.34 -1.31 -26.43
CA ILE A 167 -18.80 -1.75 -27.73
C ILE A 167 -17.69 -2.80 -27.55
N LEU A 168 -16.82 -2.64 -26.54
CA LEU A 168 -15.81 -3.65 -26.22
C LEU A 168 -16.45 -4.98 -25.84
N ARG A 169 -17.50 -4.97 -25.01
CA ARG A 169 -18.27 -6.18 -24.71
C ARG A 169 -18.89 -6.80 -25.94
N ARG A 170 -19.49 -5.98 -26.83
CA ARG A 170 -20.06 -6.48 -28.09
C ARG A 170 -19.00 -7.15 -28.95
N ILE A 171 -17.78 -6.62 -28.98
CA ILE A 171 -16.65 -7.22 -29.69
C ILE A 171 -16.24 -8.54 -29.03
N TYR A 172 -16.14 -8.59 -27.70
CA TYR A 172 -15.76 -9.81 -26.99
C TYR A 172 -16.67 -11.00 -27.30
N LEU A 173 -17.98 -10.74 -27.43
CA LEU A 173 -19.02 -11.73 -27.71
C LEU A 173 -19.05 -12.21 -29.18
N THR A 174 -18.26 -11.61 -30.07
CA THR A 174 -18.13 -12.11 -31.44
C THR A 174 -17.31 -13.39 -31.49
N GLU A 175 -17.39 -14.12 -32.61
CA GLU A 175 -16.61 -15.33 -32.81
C GLU A 175 -15.11 -15.08 -32.64
N ARG A 176 -14.47 -15.93 -31.85
CA ARG A 176 -13.06 -15.76 -31.44
C ARG A 176 -12.09 -15.63 -32.62
N GLN A 177 -12.40 -16.20 -33.78
CA GLN A 177 -11.58 -16.15 -34.98
C GLN A 177 -11.63 -14.80 -35.71
N THR A 178 -12.75 -14.08 -35.62
CA THR A 178 -12.97 -12.79 -36.32
C THR A 178 -12.93 -11.59 -35.38
N ARG A 179 -12.76 -11.83 -34.08
CA ARG A 179 -12.76 -10.84 -33.01
C ARG A 179 -11.54 -9.91 -33.04
N ALA A 180 -11.79 -8.61 -33.04
CA ALA A 180 -10.78 -7.56 -32.95
C ALA A 180 -11.33 -6.35 -32.15
N PRO A 181 -10.67 -5.93 -31.04
CA PRO A 181 -9.47 -6.54 -30.46
C PRO A 181 -9.69 -7.96 -29.94
N TYR A 182 -8.72 -8.84 -30.20
CA TYR A 182 -8.71 -10.25 -29.78
C TYR A 182 -8.57 -10.38 -28.27
N SER A 183 -7.76 -9.51 -27.66
CA SER A 183 -7.56 -9.37 -26.23
C SER A 183 -7.46 -7.87 -25.88
N LEU A 184 -7.86 -7.53 -24.66
CA LEU A 184 -7.83 -6.18 -24.12
C LEU A 184 -7.18 -6.24 -22.74
N ALA A 185 -6.33 -5.28 -22.40
CA ALA A 185 -5.90 -5.02 -21.03
C ALA A 185 -6.26 -3.58 -20.67
N ILE A 186 -7.01 -3.41 -19.59
CA ILE A 186 -7.39 -2.10 -19.05
C ILE A 186 -6.62 -1.88 -17.76
N VAL A 187 -6.02 -0.71 -17.62
CA VAL A 187 -5.25 -0.32 -16.44
C VAL A 187 -5.87 0.94 -15.86
N GLY A 188 -6.18 0.92 -14.57
CA GLY A 188 -6.74 2.05 -13.86
C GLY A 188 -6.42 1.99 -12.37
N VAL A 189 -6.77 3.08 -11.68
CA VAL A 189 -6.69 3.18 -10.23
C VAL A 189 -8.05 2.85 -9.61
N LYS A 190 -9.15 3.26 -10.24
CA LYS A 190 -10.51 3.03 -9.75
C LYS A 190 -11.13 1.79 -10.36
N ASN A 191 -11.84 1.00 -9.57
CA ASN A 191 -12.60 -0.13 -10.10
C ASN A 191 -13.68 0.38 -11.07
N ILE A 192 -13.92 -0.31 -12.19
CA ILE A 192 -15.01 -0.02 -13.14
C ILE A 192 -16.37 0.05 -12.43
N THR A 193 -16.55 -0.66 -11.31
CA THR A 193 -17.77 -0.62 -10.47
C THR A 193 -17.86 0.62 -9.56
N GLN A 194 -16.74 1.25 -9.22
CA GLN A 194 -16.67 2.48 -8.40
C GLN A 194 -16.70 3.76 -9.25
N LEU A 195 -16.60 3.60 -10.55
CA LEU A 195 -16.93 4.67 -11.48
C LEU A 195 -18.47 4.72 -11.50
N ASP A 196 -19.06 5.53 -10.60
CA ASP A 196 -20.50 5.77 -10.50
C ASP A 196 -21.09 6.16 -11.87
N TYR A 197 -21.59 5.16 -12.60
CA TYR A 197 -22.12 5.31 -13.94
C TYR A 197 -23.65 5.14 -13.98
N ASP A 198 -24.42 5.74 -13.06
CA ASP A 198 -25.91 5.67 -13.06
C ASP A 198 -26.52 4.24 -13.18
N LEU A 199 -25.71 3.20 -13.04
CA LEU A 199 -26.01 1.81 -13.37
C LEU A 199 -25.49 0.96 -12.21
N SER A 200 -26.39 0.27 -11.53
CA SER A 200 -26.07 -0.65 -10.44
C SER A 200 -25.30 -1.92 -10.89
N ILE A 201 -24.96 -2.04 -12.18
CA ILE A 201 -24.32 -3.21 -12.79
C ILE A 201 -23.33 -2.74 -13.87
N SER A 202 -22.05 -3.12 -13.76
CA SER A 202 -21.04 -2.81 -14.78
C SER A 202 -21.43 -3.39 -16.15
N PRO A 203 -21.39 -2.60 -17.24
CA PRO A 203 -21.67 -3.11 -18.58
C PRO A 203 -20.62 -4.12 -19.05
N PHE A 204 -19.48 -4.25 -18.36
CA PHE A 204 -18.29 -5.01 -18.72
C PHE A 204 -18.10 -6.32 -17.91
N ASN A 205 -19.18 -7.11 -17.75
CA ASN A 205 -19.17 -8.40 -17.02
C ASN A 205 -18.46 -9.56 -17.76
N ILE A 206 -17.35 -9.27 -18.44
CA ILE A 206 -16.50 -10.21 -19.18
C ILE A 206 -15.04 -10.09 -18.74
N GLN A 207 -14.78 -9.28 -17.71
CA GLN A 207 -13.45 -8.98 -17.21
C GLN A 207 -12.81 -10.20 -16.54
N ASP A 208 -11.50 -10.30 -16.74
CA ASP A 208 -10.61 -11.23 -16.09
C ASP A 208 -9.68 -10.39 -15.18
N ASP A 209 -10.00 -10.34 -13.88
CA ASP A 209 -9.29 -9.48 -12.95
C ASP A 209 -7.85 -9.97 -12.78
N PHE A 210 -6.91 -9.04 -12.97
CA PHE A 210 -5.48 -9.26 -12.78
C PHE A 210 -5.01 -8.36 -11.64
N THR A 211 -4.22 -8.92 -10.74
CA THR A 211 -3.67 -8.20 -9.59
C THR A 211 -2.17 -8.23 -9.71
N LEU A 212 -1.53 -7.06 -9.53
CA LEU A 212 -0.08 -6.96 -9.48
C LEU A 212 0.34 -6.92 -8.00
N PRO A 213 0.91 -8.00 -7.46
CA PRO A 213 1.24 -8.06 -6.04
C PRO A 213 2.42 -7.14 -5.68
N ASN A 214 2.57 -6.84 -4.40
CA ASN A 214 3.80 -6.27 -3.86
C ASN A 214 4.99 -7.22 -4.08
N PHE A 215 6.21 -6.69 -3.97
CA PHE A 215 7.41 -7.50 -4.11
C PHE A 215 7.52 -8.54 -3.01
N THR A 216 7.90 -9.76 -3.37
CA THR A 216 8.28 -10.79 -2.40
C THR A 216 9.66 -10.50 -1.82
N LEU A 217 10.05 -11.19 -0.76
CA LEU A 217 11.38 -11.05 -0.18
C LEU A 217 12.48 -11.39 -1.19
N GLU A 218 12.27 -12.44 -2.00
CA GLU A 218 13.20 -12.86 -3.06
C GLU A 218 13.33 -11.80 -4.15
N GLN A 219 12.25 -11.11 -4.49
CA GLN A 219 12.27 -10.00 -5.46
C GLN A 219 13.00 -8.77 -4.92
N VAL A 220 12.88 -8.47 -3.63
CA VAL A 220 13.64 -7.39 -2.98
C VAL A 220 15.12 -7.73 -2.93
N ASP A 221 15.45 -9.00 -2.64
CA ASP A 221 16.83 -9.51 -2.68
C ASP A 221 17.42 -9.42 -4.10
N GLU A 222 16.69 -9.86 -5.12
CA GLU A 222 17.08 -9.72 -6.54
C GLU A 222 17.38 -8.26 -6.90
N LEU A 223 16.51 -7.33 -6.46
CA LEU A 223 16.67 -5.91 -6.75
C LEU A 223 17.96 -5.33 -6.14
N LEU A 224 18.26 -5.66 -4.87
CA LEU A 224 19.47 -5.20 -4.19
C LEU A 224 20.74 -5.95 -4.64
N ALA A 225 20.60 -7.19 -5.13
CA ALA A 225 21.69 -7.93 -5.74
C ALA A 225 22.20 -7.24 -7.02
N GLN A 226 21.31 -6.69 -7.85
CA GLN A 226 21.71 -5.92 -9.04
C GLN A 226 22.57 -4.69 -8.68
N TYR A 227 22.24 -4.01 -7.58
CA TYR A 227 23.04 -2.91 -7.04
C TYR A 227 24.40 -3.39 -6.53
N THR A 228 24.41 -4.48 -5.78
CA THR A 228 25.63 -5.08 -5.21
C THR A 228 26.58 -5.54 -6.32
N GLU A 229 26.07 -6.13 -7.39
CA GLU A 229 26.85 -6.55 -8.56
C GLU A 229 27.48 -5.37 -9.29
N GLU A 230 26.77 -4.25 -9.43
CA GLU A 230 27.25 -3.08 -10.16
C GLU A 230 28.23 -2.22 -9.34
N THR A 231 28.02 -2.11 -8.03
CA THR A 231 28.79 -1.20 -7.16
C THR A 231 29.85 -1.91 -6.30
N GLY A 232 29.72 -3.22 -6.10
CA GLY A 232 30.51 -3.99 -5.14
C GLY A 232 30.10 -3.80 -3.66
N GLN A 233 29.23 -2.83 -3.35
CA GLN A 233 28.80 -2.55 -1.98
C GLN A 233 27.81 -3.62 -1.51
N GLN A 234 28.18 -4.38 -0.48
CA GLN A 234 27.35 -5.45 0.07
C GLN A 234 26.22 -4.91 0.94
N VAL A 235 25.07 -5.59 0.93
CA VAL A 235 23.93 -5.32 1.81
C VAL A 235 23.71 -6.50 2.73
N ALA A 236 23.55 -6.25 4.03
CA ALA A 236 23.37 -7.33 4.99
C ALA A 236 21.99 -8.02 4.85
N PRO A 237 21.89 -9.35 4.95
CA PRO A 237 20.62 -10.07 4.80
C PRO A 237 19.52 -9.59 5.77
N GLU A 238 19.90 -9.17 6.98
CA GLU A 238 18.97 -8.60 7.96
C GLU A 238 18.37 -7.26 7.51
N VAL A 239 19.12 -6.45 6.74
CA VAL A 239 18.61 -5.19 6.16
C VAL A 239 17.56 -5.51 5.10
N ILE A 240 17.79 -6.50 4.24
CA ILE A 240 16.85 -6.92 3.19
C ILE A 240 15.54 -7.42 3.83
N LYS A 241 15.65 -8.25 4.88
CA LYS A 241 14.50 -8.76 5.65
C LYS A 241 13.75 -7.62 6.34
N ALA A 242 14.45 -6.71 7.02
CA ALA A 242 13.84 -5.57 7.69
C ALA A 242 13.13 -4.63 6.70
N LEU A 243 13.76 -4.39 5.54
CA LEU A 243 13.22 -3.61 4.44
C LEU A 243 11.91 -4.21 3.92
N HIS A 244 11.90 -5.49 3.56
CA HIS A 244 10.67 -6.15 3.11
C HIS A 244 9.59 -6.15 4.20
N LYS A 245 9.95 -6.46 5.46
CA LYS A 245 9.03 -6.48 6.60
C LYS A 245 8.36 -5.12 6.84
N GLN A 246 9.14 -4.03 6.86
CA GLN A 246 8.63 -2.69 7.17
C GLN A 246 7.87 -2.03 6.01
N THR A 247 8.20 -2.36 4.77
CA THR A 247 7.51 -1.81 3.59
C THR A 247 6.34 -2.68 3.11
N GLY A 248 6.26 -3.94 3.55
CA GLY A 248 5.30 -4.91 3.01
C GLY A 248 5.52 -5.22 1.53
N GLY A 249 6.76 -5.06 1.05
CA GLY A 249 7.13 -5.23 -0.35
C GLY A 249 6.60 -4.14 -1.29
N GLN A 250 6.05 -3.04 -0.76
CA GLN A 250 5.46 -1.99 -1.60
C GLN A 250 6.54 -1.37 -2.52
N PRO A 251 6.38 -1.40 -3.85
CA PRO A 251 7.46 -1.07 -4.79
C PRO A 251 8.07 0.33 -4.64
N PHE A 252 7.27 1.35 -4.36
CA PHE A 252 7.77 2.71 -4.14
C PHE A 252 8.60 2.81 -2.87
N LEU A 253 8.11 2.28 -1.75
CA LEU A 253 8.79 2.30 -0.46
C LEU A 253 10.10 1.53 -0.53
N ILE A 254 10.12 0.35 -1.17
CA ILE A 254 11.36 -0.43 -1.39
C ILE A 254 12.41 0.41 -2.13
N ASN A 255 12.05 0.99 -3.27
CA ASN A 255 12.97 1.78 -4.08
C ASN A 255 13.42 3.05 -3.34
N ARG A 256 12.50 3.73 -2.64
CA ARG A 256 12.84 4.95 -1.90
C ARG A 256 13.77 4.67 -0.74
N PHE A 257 13.53 3.60 -0.01
CA PHE A 257 14.38 3.17 1.09
C PHE A 257 15.79 2.78 0.59
N ALA A 258 15.85 2.02 -0.51
CA ALA A 258 17.12 1.68 -1.15
C ALA A 258 17.87 2.94 -1.60
N GLN A 259 17.18 3.91 -2.21
CA GLN A 259 17.76 5.19 -2.58
C GLN A 259 18.36 5.93 -1.38
N ILE A 260 17.63 6.02 -0.27
CA ILE A 260 18.13 6.65 0.96
C ILE A 260 19.41 5.94 1.44
N LEU A 261 19.38 4.60 1.51
CA LEU A 261 20.52 3.79 1.96
C LEU A 261 21.75 3.97 1.06
N THR A 262 21.57 3.98 -0.26
CA THR A 262 22.70 3.91 -1.20
C THR A 262 23.18 5.27 -1.69
N GLU A 263 22.33 6.31 -1.67
CA GLU A 263 22.63 7.62 -2.27
C GLU A 263 22.66 8.75 -1.25
N GLU A 264 22.00 8.63 -0.09
CA GLU A 264 21.77 9.79 0.79
C GLU A 264 22.28 9.68 2.24
N LEU A 265 22.71 8.48 2.68
CA LEU A 265 23.31 8.29 4.00
C LEU A 265 24.84 8.43 4.01
N ASP A 266 25.44 8.85 2.89
CA ASP A 266 26.90 9.04 2.73
C ASP A 266 27.75 7.83 3.18
N ILE A 267 27.21 6.62 3.05
CA ILE A 267 27.89 5.37 3.42
C ILE A 267 29.00 5.10 2.39
N PRO A 268 30.28 4.96 2.81
CA PRO A 268 31.36 4.61 1.90
C PRO A 268 31.05 3.31 1.14
N LYS A 269 31.28 3.27 -0.18
CA LYS A 269 30.98 2.07 -1.00
C LYS A 269 31.80 0.83 -0.61
N THR A 270 32.91 1.03 0.10
CA THR A 270 33.73 -0.05 0.68
C THR A 270 33.13 -0.66 1.93
N GLU A 271 32.14 0.00 2.53
CA GLU A 271 31.48 -0.43 3.75
C GLU A 271 30.16 -1.15 3.44
N MET A 272 29.91 -2.24 4.15
CA MET A 272 28.67 -3.01 4.05
C MET A 272 27.49 -2.25 4.66
N ILE A 273 26.34 -2.27 4.00
CA ILE A 273 25.11 -1.68 4.53
C ILE A 273 24.55 -2.60 5.63
N GLN A 274 24.73 -2.20 6.88
CA GLN A 274 24.29 -2.90 8.09
C GLN A 274 22.94 -2.38 8.65
N ILE A 275 22.42 -3.07 9.66
CA ILE A 275 21.13 -2.74 10.30
C ILE A 275 21.09 -1.35 10.96
N GLY A 276 22.24 -0.80 11.40
CA GLY A 276 22.30 0.57 11.90
C GLY A 276 21.92 1.61 10.83
N HIS A 277 22.39 1.40 9.59
CA HIS A 277 22.04 2.24 8.45
C HIS A 277 20.56 2.12 8.09
N PHE A 278 19.97 0.93 8.26
CA PHE A 278 18.54 0.73 8.09
C PHE A 278 17.71 1.63 9.00
N PHE A 279 18.04 1.72 10.29
CA PHE A 279 17.30 2.59 11.22
C PHE A 279 17.43 4.06 10.85
N SER A 280 18.61 4.51 10.43
CA SER A 280 18.82 5.89 9.94
C SER A 280 17.98 6.19 8.70
N ALA A 281 17.93 5.26 7.73
CA ALA A 281 17.10 5.41 6.54
C ALA A 281 15.60 5.38 6.87
N TYR A 282 15.20 4.53 7.83
CA TYR A 282 13.82 4.43 8.29
C TYR A 282 13.31 5.75 8.87
N GLU A 283 14.08 6.37 9.76
CA GLU A 283 13.74 7.66 10.36
C GLU A 283 13.63 8.77 9.31
N LYS A 284 14.59 8.80 8.37
CA LYS A 284 14.56 9.76 7.26
C LYS A 284 13.30 9.58 6.40
N LEU A 285 12.92 8.33 6.10
CA LEU A 285 11.72 8.00 5.32
C LEU A 285 10.41 8.40 6.02
N LEU A 286 10.34 8.31 7.35
CA LEU A 286 9.14 8.70 8.10
C LEU A 286 8.93 10.22 8.17
N VAL A 287 10.01 11.00 8.15
CA VAL A 287 9.96 12.46 8.25
C VAL A 287 9.89 13.14 6.88
N GLU A 288 10.38 12.49 5.82
CA GLU A 288 10.36 13.07 4.49
C GLU A 288 8.94 13.29 3.94
N ARG A 289 8.82 14.27 3.04
CA ARG A 289 7.61 14.44 2.25
C ARG A 289 7.80 13.72 0.92
N ASN A 290 7.06 12.63 0.73
CA ASN A 290 6.98 11.96 -0.56
C ASN A 290 5.54 11.84 -1.06
N THR A 291 5.40 11.68 -2.37
CA THR A 291 4.09 11.63 -3.06
C THR A 291 3.27 10.41 -2.66
N ASN A 292 3.91 9.29 -2.34
CA ASN A 292 3.24 8.07 -1.92
C ASN A 292 2.51 8.24 -0.58
N ILE A 293 3.22 8.70 0.45
CA ILE A 293 2.66 8.98 1.78
C ILE A 293 1.65 10.14 1.71
N SER A 294 1.91 11.17 0.89
CA SER A 294 0.96 12.27 0.70
C SER A 294 -0.36 11.78 0.09
N HIS A 295 -0.32 10.88 -0.90
CA HIS A 295 -1.52 10.26 -1.46
C HIS A 295 -2.22 9.35 -0.45
N LEU A 296 -1.48 8.54 0.32
CA LEU A 296 -2.03 7.75 1.42
C LEU A 296 -2.84 8.63 2.37
N ILE A 297 -2.24 9.71 2.88
CA ILE A 297 -2.87 10.61 3.84
C ILE A 297 -4.09 11.32 3.24
N THR A 298 -4.01 11.74 1.98
CA THR A 298 -5.14 12.34 1.27
C THR A 298 -6.31 11.37 1.14
N ASN A 299 -6.04 10.09 0.83
CA ASN A 299 -7.06 9.08 0.66
C ASN A 299 -7.73 8.71 1.98
N ILE A 300 -6.98 8.49 3.06
CA ILE A 300 -7.55 8.10 4.36
C ILE A 300 -8.38 9.22 5.02
N ARG A 301 -8.09 10.49 4.71
CA ARG A 301 -8.83 11.64 5.24
C ARG A 301 -10.09 11.98 4.44
N ARG A 302 -10.31 11.33 3.30
CA ARG A 302 -11.42 11.64 2.40
C ARG A 302 -12.78 11.17 2.94
N ASP A 303 -12.80 10.11 3.74
CA ASP A 303 -14.02 9.56 4.34
C ASP A 303 -13.82 9.34 5.85
N PRO A 304 -14.63 9.97 6.72
CA PRO A 304 -14.57 9.78 8.18
C PRO A 304 -14.73 8.30 8.62
N ARG A 305 -15.38 7.46 7.81
CA ARG A 305 -15.53 6.02 8.08
C ARG A 305 -14.19 5.27 8.04
N PHE A 306 -13.19 5.80 7.35
CA PHE A 306 -11.87 5.17 7.19
C PHE A 306 -11.10 5.16 8.50
N GLU A 307 -11.10 6.26 9.25
CA GLU A 307 -10.40 6.35 10.54
C GLU A 307 -10.84 5.24 11.49
N LYS A 308 -12.15 5.16 11.76
CA LYS A 308 -12.70 4.15 12.67
C LYS A 308 -12.37 2.73 12.20
N THR A 309 -12.39 2.48 10.90
CA THR A 309 -12.09 1.16 10.33
C THR A 309 -10.61 0.81 10.45
N LEU A 310 -9.72 1.74 10.09
CA LEU A 310 -8.27 1.56 10.17
C LEU A 310 -7.80 1.40 11.61
N MET A 311 -8.34 2.18 12.55
CA MET A 311 -8.02 2.03 13.98
C MET A 311 -8.54 0.73 14.56
N ARG A 312 -9.70 0.26 14.08
CA ARG A 312 -10.20 -1.06 14.46
C ARG A 312 -9.29 -2.18 13.97
N ILE A 313 -8.72 -2.04 12.77
CA ILE A 313 -7.74 -2.99 12.22
C ILE A 313 -6.40 -2.90 12.97
N ALA A 314 -5.97 -1.71 13.39
CA ALA A 314 -4.69 -1.48 14.06
C ALA A 314 -4.68 -1.92 15.54
N PHE A 315 -5.74 -1.60 16.31
CA PHE A 315 -5.71 -1.67 17.77
C PHE A 315 -6.74 -2.60 18.41
N HIS A 316 -7.90 -2.80 17.78
CA HIS A 316 -9.04 -3.39 18.47
C HIS A 316 -8.92 -4.92 18.65
N GLY A 317 -7.97 -5.57 17.98
CA GLY A 317 -7.79 -7.03 17.97
C GLY A 317 -9.00 -7.82 17.43
N SER A 318 -10.11 -7.13 17.09
CA SER A 318 -11.29 -7.73 16.50
C SER A 318 -11.04 -7.95 15.02
N ARG A 319 -11.03 -9.22 14.66
CA ARG A 319 -10.99 -9.73 13.30
C ARG A 319 -12.13 -9.14 12.44
N LEU A 320 -11.80 -8.17 11.59
CA LEU A 320 -12.68 -7.67 10.52
C LEU A 320 -12.51 -8.56 9.30
N ASN A 321 -13.58 -9.22 8.85
CA ASN A 321 -13.54 -10.06 7.65
C ASN A 321 -13.18 -9.22 6.43
N PHE A 322 -12.17 -9.65 5.68
CA PHE A 322 -11.85 -9.02 4.42
C PHE A 322 -12.93 -9.37 3.39
N THR A 323 -13.70 -8.38 2.99
CA THR A 323 -14.71 -8.54 1.96
C THR A 323 -14.82 -7.30 1.09
N LEU A 324 -14.58 -7.47 -0.21
CA LEU A 324 -14.77 -6.42 -1.21
C LEU A 324 -16.25 -6.05 -1.44
N ARG A 325 -17.19 -6.74 -0.77
CA ARG A 325 -18.61 -6.36 -0.74
C ARG A 325 -18.89 -5.22 0.22
N ASN A 326 -18.00 -4.97 1.17
CA ASN A 326 -18.08 -3.81 2.04
C ASN A 326 -17.39 -2.63 1.35
N GLU A 327 -18.14 -1.54 1.14
CA GLU A 327 -17.69 -0.34 0.43
C GLU A 327 -16.37 0.21 1.01
N VAL A 328 -16.31 0.41 2.33
CA VAL A 328 -15.12 0.94 3.01
C VAL A 328 -13.91 0.02 2.85
N ILE A 329 -14.09 -1.31 3.01
CA ILE A 329 -13.01 -2.27 2.83
C ILE A 329 -12.55 -2.31 1.37
N SER A 330 -13.50 -2.24 0.42
CA SER A 330 -13.20 -2.22 -1.02
C SER A 330 -12.38 -0.99 -1.40
N GLU A 331 -12.74 0.20 -0.91
CA GLU A 331 -11.98 1.43 -1.17
C GLU A 331 -10.58 1.39 -0.56
N LEU A 332 -10.46 1.04 0.72
CA LEU A 332 -9.16 0.95 1.39
C LEU A 332 -8.24 -0.10 0.73
N ALA A 333 -8.80 -1.21 0.24
CA ALA A 333 -8.06 -2.21 -0.53
C ALA A 333 -7.65 -1.67 -1.91
N THR A 334 -8.52 -0.91 -2.58
CA THR A 334 -8.23 -0.25 -3.87
C THR A 334 -7.08 0.76 -3.73
N TYR A 335 -7.00 1.46 -2.61
CA TYR A 335 -5.88 2.35 -2.28
C TYR A 335 -4.59 1.61 -1.86
N GLY A 336 -4.63 0.29 -1.71
CA GLY A 336 -3.45 -0.50 -1.34
C GLY A 336 -3.05 -0.36 0.11
N ILE A 337 -4.01 0.03 0.97
CA ILE A 337 -3.77 0.26 2.39
C ILE A 337 -3.98 -1.05 3.16
N ILE A 338 -5.03 -1.79 2.81
CA ILE A 338 -5.40 -3.04 3.46
C ILE A 338 -5.50 -4.20 2.47
N GLY A 339 -5.33 -5.42 2.97
CA GLY A 339 -5.56 -6.65 2.23
C GLY A 339 -6.01 -7.79 3.16
N PRO A 340 -6.27 -8.98 2.60
CA PRO A 340 -6.51 -10.17 3.38
C PRO A 340 -5.19 -10.68 3.99
N ASP A 341 -5.26 -11.17 5.23
CA ASP A 341 -4.23 -12.03 5.81
C ASP A 341 -4.47 -13.51 5.47
N GLU A 342 -3.62 -14.40 5.99
CA GLU A 342 -3.69 -15.86 5.82
C GLU A 342 -5.01 -16.48 6.31
N HIS A 343 -5.78 -15.76 7.12
CA HIS A 343 -7.06 -16.19 7.66
C HIS A 343 -8.27 -15.47 7.02
N GLY A 344 -8.03 -14.64 6.01
CA GLY A 344 -9.07 -13.87 5.32
C GLY A 344 -9.57 -12.66 6.11
N MET A 345 -8.80 -12.16 7.07
CA MET A 345 -9.11 -10.95 7.83
C MET A 345 -8.40 -9.72 7.23
N CYS A 346 -8.93 -8.54 7.48
CA CYS A 346 -8.29 -7.28 7.11
C CYS A 346 -6.98 -7.08 7.88
N GLN A 347 -5.90 -6.82 7.15
CA GLN A 347 -4.61 -6.35 7.67
C GLN A 347 -4.15 -5.12 6.90
N ILE A 348 -3.39 -4.23 7.56
CA ILE A 348 -2.69 -3.13 6.89
C ILE A 348 -1.44 -3.70 6.21
N LEU A 349 -1.25 -3.38 4.93
CA LEU A 349 -0.24 -4.04 4.08
C LEU A 349 1.21 -3.64 4.39
N SER A 350 1.43 -2.49 5.03
CA SER A 350 2.76 -1.97 5.34
C SER A 350 2.81 -1.41 6.76
N PRO A 351 3.78 -1.82 7.60
CA PRO A 351 4.01 -1.19 8.89
C PRO A 351 4.34 0.31 8.81
N ILE A 352 5.04 0.76 7.76
CA ILE A 352 5.26 2.18 7.50
C ILE A 352 3.93 2.89 7.26
N TYR A 353 3.03 2.32 6.46
CA TYR A 353 1.68 2.88 6.29
C TYR A 353 0.92 2.93 7.61
N LEU A 354 0.99 1.89 8.44
CA LEU A 354 0.37 1.89 9.77
C LEU A 354 0.91 3.06 10.63
N HIS A 355 2.23 3.30 10.63
CA HIS A 355 2.83 4.42 11.35
C HIS A 355 2.28 5.76 10.84
N CYS A 356 2.31 5.99 9.52
CA CYS A 356 1.79 7.20 8.91
C CYS A 356 0.28 7.39 9.14
N ILE A 357 -0.49 6.31 9.17
CA ILE A 357 -1.94 6.34 9.44
C ILE A 357 -2.20 6.80 10.88
N ILE A 358 -1.53 6.19 11.87
CA ILE A 358 -1.69 6.59 13.28
C ILE A 358 -1.24 8.05 13.46
N GLN A 359 -0.13 8.45 12.86
CA GLN A 359 0.34 9.83 12.89
C GLN A 359 -0.63 10.81 12.21
N ALA A 360 -1.28 10.41 11.11
CA ALA A 360 -2.21 11.26 10.38
C ALA A 360 -3.52 11.52 11.12
N PHE A 361 -3.96 10.55 11.93
CA PHE A 361 -5.14 10.65 12.78
C PHE A 361 -4.82 11.10 14.22
N LYS A 362 -3.54 11.17 14.58
CA LYS A 362 -3.10 11.78 15.84
C LYS A 362 -3.53 13.26 15.84
N PRO A 363 -4.25 13.73 16.87
CA PRO A 363 -4.60 15.14 16.98
C PRO A 363 -3.33 15.98 17.15
N LEU A 364 -3.28 17.13 16.49
CA LEU A 364 -2.14 18.06 16.53
C LEU A 364 -1.91 18.63 17.93
N ILE A 365 -3.01 18.88 18.64
CA ILE A 365 -3.03 19.30 20.04
C ILE A 365 -4.03 18.37 20.73
N ASN A 366 -3.56 17.59 21.70
CA ASN A 366 -4.44 16.76 22.52
C ASN A 366 -4.88 17.50 23.80
N GLY A 367 -4.31 18.67 24.09
CA GLY A 367 -4.65 19.51 25.25
C GLY A 367 -4.14 18.93 26.58
N LEU A 368 -3.31 17.89 26.52
CA LEU A 368 -2.72 17.17 27.63
C LEU A 368 -1.19 17.25 27.59
N GLU A 369 -0.63 18.09 26.71
CA GLU A 369 0.82 18.24 26.55
C GLU A 369 1.48 18.67 27.86
N ASP A 370 0.85 19.61 28.57
CA ASP A 370 1.29 20.08 29.88
C ASP A 370 1.07 19.04 31.01
N GLU A 371 0.24 18.02 30.77
CA GLU A 371 -0.08 16.97 31.76
C GLU A 371 0.81 15.73 31.63
N TYR A 372 1.42 15.54 30.44
CA TYR A 372 2.55 14.62 30.27
C TYR A 372 3.68 14.97 31.25
N LEU A 373 3.81 16.27 31.56
CA LEU A 373 4.77 16.83 32.50
C LEU A 373 4.33 16.57 33.96
N PRO A 374 5.26 16.23 34.86
CA PRO A 374 5.06 16.47 36.29
C PRO A 374 4.93 17.99 36.56
N GLU A 375 4.17 18.40 37.58
CA GLU A 375 4.03 19.83 37.97
C GLU A 375 5.39 20.52 38.29
N ASP A 376 6.47 19.74 38.47
CA ASP A 376 7.78 20.20 38.96
C ASP A 376 8.89 20.40 37.89
N GLY A 377 8.60 20.36 36.58
CA GLY A 377 9.55 20.83 35.55
C GLY A 377 9.54 20.10 34.20
N PRO A 378 10.26 20.62 33.18
CA PRO A 378 10.32 20.02 31.86
C PRO A 378 10.90 18.60 31.95
N ILE A 379 10.30 17.64 31.25
CA ILE A 379 10.76 16.25 31.28
C ILE A 379 12.20 16.23 30.75
N ASP A 380 13.15 16.00 31.65
CA ASP A 380 14.43 15.47 31.25
C ASP A 380 14.23 13.98 30.94
N PHE A 381 13.78 13.66 29.72
CA PHE A 381 13.57 12.26 29.32
C PHE A 381 14.89 11.47 29.34
N THR A 382 16.04 12.15 29.46
CA THR A 382 17.33 11.49 29.71
C THR A 382 17.36 10.78 31.05
N GLY A 383 16.51 11.17 32.01
CA GLY A 383 16.32 10.46 33.27
C GLY A 383 15.73 9.05 33.13
N TYR A 384 15.20 8.70 31.96
CA TYR A 384 14.78 7.33 31.62
C TYR A 384 15.87 6.54 30.90
N ILE A 385 17.07 7.10 30.73
CA ILE A 385 18.22 6.40 30.15
C ILE A 385 19.21 6.08 31.28
N LYS A 386 19.50 4.79 31.48
CA LYS A 386 20.54 4.39 32.42
C LYS A 386 21.90 4.91 31.94
N PRO A 387 22.89 5.05 32.84
CA PRO A 387 24.27 5.34 32.45
C PRO A 387 24.87 4.35 31.44
N THR A 388 24.32 3.13 31.39
CA THR A 388 24.69 2.08 30.43
C THR A 388 24.07 2.27 29.03
N GLY A 389 23.23 3.28 28.82
CA GLY A 389 22.53 3.55 27.57
C GLY A 389 21.22 2.77 27.37
N GLU A 390 20.75 2.04 28.39
CA GLU A 390 19.50 1.28 28.34
C GLU A 390 18.31 2.14 28.72
N ILE A 391 17.16 1.95 28.07
CA ILE A 391 15.90 2.61 28.42
C ILE A 391 15.31 1.94 29.67
N GLN A 392 15.00 2.74 30.68
CA GLN A 392 14.26 2.35 31.88
C GLN A 392 12.76 2.27 31.60
N MET A 393 12.38 1.30 30.76
CA MET A 393 11.01 1.19 30.24
C MET A 393 9.96 1.02 31.35
N ASN A 394 10.29 0.32 32.45
CA ASN A 394 9.37 0.21 33.59
C ASN A 394 9.02 1.57 34.18
N THR A 395 10.02 2.42 34.42
CA THR A 395 9.84 3.79 34.93
C THR A 395 9.09 4.66 33.93
N LEU A 396 9.41 4.53 32.64
CA LEU A 396 8.76 5.27 31.56
C LEU A 396 7.26 4.95 31.47
N LEU A 397 6.89 3.67 31.56
CA LEU A 397 5.50 3.20 31.51
C LEU A 397 4.73 3.43 32.82
N GLU A 398 5.41 3.41 33.96
CA GLU A 398 4.83 3.84 35.24
C GLU A 398 4.43 5.31 35.19
N ASN A 399 5.31 6.19 34.68
CA ASN A 399 4.98 7.60 34.48
C ASN A 399 3.80 7.78 33.51
N PHE A 400 3.76 7.00 32.41
CA PHE A 400 2.62 7.04 31.49
C PHE A 400 1.29 6.63 32.17
N LYS A 401 1.31 5.57 32.98
CA LYS A 401 0.14 5.12 33.75
C LYS A 401 -0.31 6.20 34.75
N ASP A 402 0.62 6.87 35.43
CA ASP A 402 0.31 7.96 36.36
C ASP A 402 -0.22 9.21 35.61
N PHE A 403 0.32 9.51 34.43
CA PHE A 403 -0.21 10.54 33.53
C PHE A 403 -1.68 10.29 33.18
N ILE A 404 -2.03 9.08 32.72
CA ILE A 404 -3.43 8.76 32.38
C ILE A 404 -4.35 8.94 33.60
N ALA A 405 -3.87 8.59 34.80
CA ALA A 405 -4.61 8.79 36.04
C ALA A 405 -4.79 10.28 36.40
N ARG A 406 -3.76 11.13 36.18
CA ARG A 406 -3.84 12.60 36.39
C ARG A 406 -4.75 13.29 35.37
N ALA A 407 -4.71 12.84 34.12
CA ALA A 407 -5.55 13.38 33.05
C ALA A 407 -7.03 13.05 33.26
N GLY A 408 -7.32 11.85 33.78
CA GLY A 408 -8.67 11.44 34.16
C GLY A 408 -9.63 11.53 32.97
N PHE A 409 -10.80 12.16 33.13
CA PHE A 409 -11.78 12.32 32.05
C PHE A 409 -11.33 13.21 30.90
N ARG A 410 -10.31 14.06 31.09
CA ARG A 410 -9.81 14.95 30.04
C ARG A 410 -9.25 14.17 28.85
N ILE A 411 -8.80 12.92 29.07
CA ILE A 411 -8.40 12.03 27.98
C ILE A 411 -9.55 11.76 26.99
N LEU A 412 -10.81 11.83 27.41
CA LEU A 412 -11.97 11.67 26.51
C LEU A 412 -12.31 12.93 25.71
N GLN A 413 -11.74 14.07 26.09
CA GLN A 413 -11.94 15.36 25.42
C GLN A 413 -10.90 15.59 24.31
N VAL A 414 -10.01 14.62 24.08
CA VAL A 414 -9.06 14.64 22.97
C VAL A 414 -9.86 14.71 21.65
N PRO A 415 -9.73 15.81 20.89
CA PRO A 415 -10.56 16.04 19.71
C PRO A 415 -10.41 14.93 18.68
N ASP A 416 -11.52 14.63 18.00
CA ASP A 416 -11.58 13.75 16.83
C ASP A 416 -11.07 12.30 17.04
N THR A 417 -10.66 11.93 18.25
CA THR A 417 -10.15 10.59 18.56
C THR A 417 -11.28 9.69 19.04
N PRO A 418 -11.49 8.51 18.45
CA PRO A 418 -12.47 7.56 18.96
C PRO A 418 -12.13 7.14 20.41
N GLN A 419 -13.08 7.31 21.34
CA GLN A 419 -12.89 7.01 22.77
C GLN A 419 -12.42 5.56 23.03
N GLU A 420 -12.75 4.63 22.13
CA GLU A 420 -12.34 3.22 22.18
C GLU A 420 -10.81 3.03 22.03
N PHE A 421 -10.10 3.99 21.41
CA PHE A 421 -8.68 3.87 21.06
C PHE A 421 -7.80 4.92 21.72
N VAL A 422 -8.39 5.79 22.55
CA VAL A 422 -7.69 6.97 23.08
C VAL A 422 -6.44 6.62 23.89
N GLY A 423 -6.48 5.51 24.64
CA GLY A 423 -5.32 5.04 25.40
C GLY A 423 -4.15 4.65 24.50
N GLN A 424 -4.42 3.92 23.41
CA GLN A 424 -3.40 3.52 22.43
C GLN A 424 -2.82 4.72 21.71
N TYR A 425 -3.66 5.69 21.32
CA TYR A 425 -3.20 6.94 20.70
C TYR A 425 -2.31 7.75 21.63
N LEU A 426 -2.71 7.90 22.90
CA LEU A 426 -1.92 8.64 23.89
C LEU A 426 -0.58 7.94 24.17
N LEU A 427 -0.58 6.61 24.24
CA LEU A 427 0.67 5.85 24.38
C LEU A 427 1.56 6.01 23.16
N PHE A 428 1.01 5.89 21.95
CA PHE A 428 1.76 6.11 20.71
C PHE A 428 2.37 7.51 20.70
N ALA A 429 1.58 8.54 21.04
CA ALA A 429 2.05 9.92 21.09
C ALA A 429 3.17 10.13 22.11
N TYR A 430 3.01 9.57 23.32
CA TYR A 430 3.99 9.65 24.40
C TYR A 430 5.30 8.95 24.03
N LEU A 431 5.23 7.76 23.43
CA LEU A 431 6.42 7.03 22.98
C LEU A 431 7.08 7.72 21.78
N ASP A 432 6.31 8.23 20.83
CA ASP A 432 6.82 8.98 19.67
C ASP A 432 7.57 10.25 20.08
N GLU A 433 7.11 10.96 21.11
CA GLU A 433 7.82 12.10 21.68
C GLU A 433 9.09 11.68 22.43
N PHE A 434 8.99 10.64 23.26
CA PHE A 434 10.13 10.10 24.00
C PHE A 434 11.28 9.70 23.07
N VAL A 435 11.00 8.90 22.03
CA VAL A 435 12.04 8.39 21.13
C VAL A 435 12.74 9.50 20.35
N LYS A 436 12.04 10.59 20.01
CA LYS A 436 12.65 11.77 19.37
C LYS A 436 13.66 12.46 20.27
N ILE A 437 13.38 12.52 21.56
CA ILE A 437 14.25 13.21 22.54
C ILE A 437 15.49 12.37 22.84
N VAL A 438 15.35 11.05 22.98
CA VAL A 438 16.47 10.15 23.28
C VAL A 438 17.17 9.60 22.03
N GLN A 439 16.80 10.07 20.83
CA GLN A 439 17.36 9.60 19.55
C GLN A 439 17.23 8.08 19.36
N ALA A 440 16.08 7.52 19.74
CA ALA A 440 15.72 6.14 19.50
C ALA A 440 14.80 6.01 18.28
N THR A 441 14.74 4.81 17.71
CA THR A 441 13.87 4.51 16.57
C THR A 441 12.63 3.74 17.02
N MET A 442 11.44 4.28 16.76
CA MET A 442 10.17 3.57 16.97
C MET A 442 9.65 2.98 15.66
N ARG A 443 9.44 1.66 15.64
CA ARG A 443 8.81 0.94 14.53
C ARG A 443 7.52 0.30 14.98
N LEU A 444 6.58 0.22 14.07
CA LEU A 444 5.40 -0.61 14.24
C LEU A 444 5.61 -1.94 13.51
N GLU A 445 4.96 -2.98 13.99
CA GLU A 445 4.86 -4.26 13.31
C GLU A 445 3.40 -4.68 13.21
N VAL A 446 3.05 -5.27 12.06
CA VAL A 446 1.72 -5.83 11.81
C VAL A 446 1.86 -7.34 11.91
N GLN A 447 1.34 -7.94 12.97
CA GLN A 447 1.27 -9.41 13.03
C GLN A 447 0.19 -9.93 12.08
N THR A 448 0.58 -10.84 11.18
CA THR A 448 -0.33 -11.57 10.29
C THR A 448 -1.49 -12.17 11.09
N GLY A 449 -2.73 -12.08 10.59
CA GLY A 449 -3.86 -12.80 11.20
C GLY A 449 -4.59 -12.11 12.34
N ARG A 450 -4.02 -11.04 12.93
CA ARG A 450 -4.39 -10.62 14.30
C ARG A 450 -4.65 -9.13 14.53
N GLY A 451 -4.40 -8.26 13.55
CA GLY A 451 -4.77 -6.84 13.58
C GLY A 451 -4.18 -6.08 14.78
N ARG A 452 -2.86 -6.14 14.94
CA ARG A 452 -2.16 -5.58 16.11
C ARG A 452 -0.96 -4.76 15.67
N ALA A 453 -0.93 -3.52 16.16
CA ALA A 453 0.24 -2.67 16.15
C ALA A 453 1.10 -3.02 17.37
N ASP A 454 2.08 -3.89 17.17
CA ASP A 454 3.14 -4.04 18.17
C ASP A 454 4.15 -2.92 17.95
N THR A 455 4.56 -2.28 19.04
CA THR A 455 5.55 -1.21 19.01
C THR A 455 6.91 -1.77 19.41
N VAL A 456 7.90 -1.55 18.57
CA VAL A 456 9.29 -1.90 18.84
C VAL A 456 10.10 -0.62 18.89
N ILE A 457 10.68 -0.33 20.06
CA ILE A 457 11.64 0.77 20.21
C ILE A 457 13.04 0.17 20.13
N THR A 458 13.89 0.72 19.28
CA THR A 458 15.31 0.37 19.20
C THR A 458 16.14 1.54 19.71
N HIS A 459 17.01 1.28 20.69
CA HIS A 459 18.00 2.25 21.18
C HIS A 459 19.31 1.51 21.45
N ASN A 460 20.43 2.01 20.91
CA ASN A 460 21.74 1.36 21.03
C ASN A 460 21.73 -0.14 20.67
N LEU A 461 21.02 -0.51 19.59
CA LEU A 461 20.81 -1.89 19.13
C LEU A 461 20.05 -2.83 20.08
N GLN A 462 19.50 -2.31 21.19
CA GLN A 462 18.59 -3.06 22.06
C GLN A 462 17.14 -2.84 21.63
N HIS A 463 16.32 -3.89 21.70
CA HIS A 463 14.91 -3.84 21.34
C HIS A 463 14.01 -3.86 22.58
N TYR A 464 13.01 -2.98 22.59
CA TYR A 464 11.99 -2.90 23.61
C TYR A 464 10.64 -3.14 22.95
N ILE A 465 10.06 -4.31 23.23
CA ILE A 465 8.82 -4.78 22.60
C ILE A 465 7.64 -4.44 23.49
N ILE A 466 6.70 -3.67 22.95
CA ILE A 466 5.50 -3.19 23.63
C ILE A 466 4.27 -3.68 22.86
N GLU A 467 3.45 -4.52 23.49
CA GLU A 467 2.17 -4.98 22.94
C GLU A 467 1.01 -4.30 23.66
N THR A 468 0.05 -3.77 22.89
CA THR A 468 -1.13 -3.07 23.41
C THR A 468 -2.41 -3.88 23.22
N LYS A 469 -3.34 -3.79 24.19
CA LYS A 469 -4.67 -4.43 24.12
C LYS A 469 -5.76 -3.57 24.76
N ILE A 470 -6.99 -3.90 24.41
CA ILE A 470 -8.18 -3.50 25.15
C ILE A 470 -8.61 -4.67 26.04
N TRP A 471 -8.88 -4.40 27.32
CA TRP A 471 -9.37 -5.40 28.26
C TRP A 471 -10.73 -5.95 27.83
N ARG A 472 -10.87 -7.28 27.76
CA ARG A 472 -12.14 -7.97 27.44
C ARG A 472 -12.53 -8.94 28.55
N SER A 473 -11.62 -9.87 28.86
CA SER A 473 -11.77 -10.87 29.90
C SER A 473 -10.41 -11.34 30.41
N GLU A 474 -10.40 -11.95 31.59
CA GLU A 474 -9.18 -12.56 32.16
C GLU A 474 -8.57 -13.60 31.20
N GLN A 475 -9.40 -14.37 30.51
CA GLN A 475 -8.93 -15.36 29.52
C GLN A 475 -8.17 -14.70 28.37
N THR A 476 -8.71 -13.61 27.80
CA THR A 476 -8.02 -12.86 26.72
C THR A 476 -6.76 -12.16 27.22
N TYR A 477 -6.76 -11.71 28.48
CA TYR A 477 -5.61 -11.08 29.11
C TYR A 477 -4.44 -12.06 29.21
N GLN A 478 -4.68 -13.27 29.73
CA GLN A 478 -3.66 -14.32 29.83
C GLN A 478 -3.20 -14.83 28.46
N ALA A 479 -4.13 -14.99 27.51
CA ALA A 479 -3.80 -15.39 26.14
C ALA A 479 -2.91 -14.35 25.44
N GLY A 480 -3.11 -13.06 25.71
CA GLY A 480 -2.24 -12.01 25.20
C GLY A 480 -0.81 -12.08 25.75
N LYS A 481 -0.62 -12.43 27.03
CA LYS A 481 0.73 -12.65 27.59
C LYS A 481 1.47 -13.81 26.92
N GLN A 482 0.79 -14.93 26.75
CA GLN A 482 1.37 -16.11 26.07
C GLN A 482 1.79 -15.76 24.65
N GLN A 483 1.00 -14.92 23.98
CA GLN A 483 1.35 -14.42 22.66
C GLN A 483 2.58 -13.52 22.68
N LEU A 484 2.66 -12.56 23.60
CA LEU A 484 3.83 -11.72 23.73
C LEU A 484 5.08 -12.57 23.97
N THR A 485 4.99 -13.56 24.88
CA THR A 485 6.08 -14.53 25.10
C THR A 485 6.51 -15.26 23.83
N ALA A 486 5.56 -15.69 23.00
CA ALA A 486 5.89 -16.34 21.72
C ALA A 486 6.59 -15.38 20.76
N TYR A 487 6.19 -14.11 20.73
CA TYR A 487 6.82 -13.07 19.90
C TYR A 487 8.23 -12.73 20.39
N LEU A 488 8.43 -12.56 21.70
CA LEU A 488 9.75 -12.32 22.29
C LEU A 488 10.74 -13.43 21.93
N LYS A 489 10.32 -14.71 21.99
CA LYS A 489 11.17 -15.85 21.59
C LYS A 489 11.57 -15.81 20.12
N LEU A 490 10.69 -15.37 19.23
CA LEU A 490 10.99 -15.24 17.79
C LEU A 490 12.01 -14.13 17.53
N GLU A 491 11.89 -13.02 18.25
CA GLU A 491 12.81 -11.87 18.17
C GLU A 491 14.04 -12.05 19.08
N GLN A 492 14.19 -13.20 19.75
CA GLN A 492 15.30 -13.53 20.67
C GLN A 492 15.42 -12.57 21.87
N GLU A 493 14.31 -11.96 22.27
CA GLU A 493 14.23 -11.04 23.39
C GLU A 493 13.78 -11.74 24.68
N THR A 494 14.26 -11.23 25.81
CA THR A 494 13.97 -11.81 27.14
C THR A 494 12.97 -11.00 27.95
N GLN A 495 12.64 -9.78 27.50
CA GLN A 495 11.74 -8.87 28.21
C GLN A 495 10.73 -8.24 27.25
N GLY A 496 9.48 -8.11 27.71
CA GLY A 496 8.43 -7.43 26.96
C GLY A 496 7.42 -6.73 27.87
N TYR A 497 6.75 -5.74 27.29
CA TYR A 497 5.85 -4.84 28.00
C TYR A 497 4.43 -5.01 27.46
N TYR A 498 3.51 -5.38 28.33
CA TYR A 498 2.13 -5.71 27.97
C TYR A 498 1.17 -4.66 28.56
N ILE A 499 0.65 -3.78 27.71
CA ILE A 499 -0.17 -2.65 28.14
C ILE A 499 -1.62 -2.91 27.74
N VAL A 500 -2.51 -2.92 28.73
CA VAL A 500 -3.92 -3.25 28.54
C VAL A 500 -4.79 -2.11 29.03
N PHE A 501 -5.50 -1.46 28.11
CA PHE A 501 -6.44 -0.39 28.42
C PHE A 501 -7.78 -0.97 28.87
N ASP A 502 -8.18 -0.63 30.10
CA ASP A 502 -9.40 -1.12 30.73
C ASP A 502 -10.48 -0.03 30.74
N HIS A 503 -11.46 -0.19 29.84
CA HIS A 503 -12.58 0.73 29.67
C HIS A 503 -13.83 0.30 30.47
N ARG A 504 -13.73 -0.67 31.38
CA ARG A 504 -14.86 -1.09 32.22
C ARG A 504 -15.29 0.04 33.16
N GLN A 505 -16.57 0.04 33.56
CA GLN A 505 -17.10 1.00 34.55
C GLN A 505 -16.39 0.90 35.92
N HIS A 506 -15.93 -0.30 36.28
CA HIS A 506 -15.16 -0.56 37.49
C HIS A 506 -13.84 -1.24 37.09
N PRO A 507 -12.87 -0.46 36.58
CA PRO A 507 -11.59 -0.99 36.15
C PRO A 507 -10.75 -1.34 37.38
N ASN A 508 -9.92 -2.38 37.26
CA ASN A 508 -9.00 -2.77 38.34
C ASN A 508 -7.56 -2.56 37.86
N PRO A 509 -6.92 -1.43 38.22
CA PRO A 509 -5.54 -1.16 37.81
C PRO A 509 -4.62 -2.26 38.35
N LYS A 510 -3.72 -2.73 37.51
CA LYS A 510 -2.81 -3.83 37.85
C LYS A 510 -1.44 -3.59 37.25
N VAL A 511 -0.40 -3.67 38.07
CA VAL A 511 0.99 -3.73 37.61
C VAL A 511 1.56 -5.03 38.11
N GLU A 512 2.04 -5.88 37.20
CA GLU A 512 2.62 -7.16 37.58
C GLU A 512 3.79 -7.54 36.68
N THR A 513 4.78 -8.19 37.28
CA THR A 513 5.89 -8.80 36.54
C THR A 513 5.77 -10.31 36.68
N GLN A 514 5.76 -11.02 35.55
CA GLN A 514 5.66 -12.47 35.53
C GLN A 514 6.72 -13.06 34.60
N VAL A 515 7.31 -14.19 35.00
CA VAL A 515 8.20 -14.96 34.13
C VAL A 515 7.38 -16.06 33.47
N LEU A 516 7.27 -16.02 32.14
CA LEU A 516 6.55 -16.99 31.32
C LEU A 516 7.51 -17.56 30.28
N ASP A 517 7.70 -18.88 30.32
CA ASP A 517 8.65 -19.62 29.47
C ASP A 517 10.06 -18.99 29.34
N GLY A 518 10.58 -18.44 30.44
CA GLY A 518 11.91 -17.80 30.46
C GLY A 518 11.94 -16.33 29.99
N CYS A 519 10.82 -15.78 29.52
CA CYS A 519 10.69 -14.36 29.21
C CYS A 519 10.03 -13.62 30.38
N THR A 520 10.51 -12.42 30.70
CA THR A 520 9.92 -11.53 31.70
C THR A 520 8.89 -10.62 31.05
N ILE A 521 7.63 -10.70 31.50
CA ILE A 521 6.53 -9.88 31.00
C ILE A 521 6.13 -8.87 32.08
N HIS A 522 6.32 -7.58 31.78
CA HIS A 522 5.84 -6.46 32.60
C HIS A 522 4.46 -6.05 32.10
N SER A 523 3.42 -6.34 32.89
CA SER A 523 2.02 -6.07 32.50
C SER A 523 1.46 -4.85 33.23
N TYR A 524 0.82 -3.96 32.48
CA TYR A 524 0.16 -2.74 32.95
C TYR A 524 -1.30 -2.76 32.52
N VAL A 525 -2.23 -2.87 33.46
CA VAL A 525 -3.67 -2.66 33.22
C VAL A 525 -4.00 -1.22 33.61
N ILE A 526 -4.24 -0.38 32.60
CA ILE A 526 -4.42 1.06 32.73
C ILE A 526 -5.91 1.40 32.57
N PRO A 527 -6.59 1.90 33.62
CA PRO A 527 -7.96 2.38 33.54
C PRO A 527 -8.10 3.54 32.56
N VAL A 528 -9.09 3.46 31.66
CA VAL A 528 -9.54 4.58 30.82
C VAL A 528 -10.94 4.93 31.30
N LEU A 529 -11.06 6.01 32.08
CA LEU A 529 -12.35 6.44 32.65
C LEU A 529 -13.36 6.72 31.53
N GLN A 530 -14.60 6.26 31.70
CA GLN A 530 -15.71 6.56 30.81
C GLN A 530 -16.67 7.53 31.49
N ASP A 531 -17.17 8.55 30.77
CA ASP A 531 -18.20 9.45 31.28
C ASP A 531 -19.37 8.64 31.86
N THR A 532 -19.68 8.88 33.13
CA THR A 532 -20.95 8.43 33.70
C THR A 532 -21.99 9.43 33.23
N PRO A 533 -23.04 9.02 32.49
CA PRO A 533 -24.15 9.93 32.23
C PRO A 533 -24.70 10.34 33.59
N SER A 534 -24.53 11.62 33.92
CA SER A 534 -24.95 12.17 35.19
C SER A 534 -26.44 11.87 35.33
N ILE A 535 -26.81 11.11 36.36
CA ILE A 535 -28.18 11.06 36.85
C ILE A 535 -28.55 12.51 37.07
N SER A 536 -29.44 13.01 36.22
CA SER A 536 -30.04 14.33 36.39
C SER A 536 -30.63 14.31 37.79
N ALA A 537 -30.06 15.13 38.65
CA ALA A 537 -30.66 15.51 39.91
C ALA A 537 -32.01 16.14 39.57
N VAL A 538 -33.06 15.31 39.55
CA VAL A 538 -34.45 15.77 39.69
C VAL A 538 -34.55 16.24 41.14
N SER A 539 -34.09 17.47 41.35
CA SER A 539 -34.57 18.32 42.43
C SER A 539 -35.83 19.00 41.88
N GLY A 540 -36.96 18.37 42.15
CA GLY A 540 -38.29 18.93 42.07
C GLY A 540 -38.93 18.89 43.45
#